data_AF-A0A218QLC5-F1
#
_entry.id   AF-A0A218QLC5-F1
#
_cell.length_a   1.000
_cell.length_b   1.000
_cell.length_c   1.000
_cell.angle_alpha   90.00
_cell.angle_beta   90.00
_cell.angle_gamma   90.00
#
_symmetry.space_group_name_H-M   'P 1'
#
loop_
_entity.id
_entity.type
_entity.pdbx_description
1 polymer ?
#
loop_
_entity_poly.entity_id
_entity_poly.type
_entity_poly.pdbx_seq_one_letter_code
_entity_poly.pdbx_strand_id
1 'polypeptide(L)'
;MSFSFSRRQFLSLISFVGIGTVVAGSAPFLGNLLVSKAEAQEISEEVYKGRKYRIVTNQTQDPTGNINNTFDTSKQLFLDDKEIRIIRNNQTDKYMTPLLFGEFNSPDEIAKRLIDQGIKFPIGEVKLDPNVD
;
A
#
# COMPACT_ATOMS: atom_id res chain seq x y z
N MET A 1 -45.97 -13.57 44.67
CA MET A 1 -44.59 -13.69 45.18
C MET A 1 -43.65 -13.22 44.07
N SER A 2 -42.87 -12.17 44.38
CA SER A 2 -41.62 -11.70 43.74
C SER A 2 -41.47 -11.80 42.21
N PHE A 3 -41.69 -10.73 41.44
CA PHE A 3 -40.87 -9.52 41.20
C PHE A 3 -39.91 -9.63 40.00
N SER A 4 -40.23 -8.75 39.06
CA SER A 4 -39.63 -8.38 37.78
C SER A 4 -38.27 -7.65 37.92
N PHE A 5 -37.65 -7.43 36.75
CA PHE A 5 -36.73 -6.35 36.32
C PHE A 5 -35.29 -6.80 36.05
N SER A 6 -34.54 -6.26 35.09
CA SER A 6 -34.77 -5.48 33.87
C SER A 6 -33.38 -5.15 33.32
N ARG A 7 -33.30 -4.93 32.02
CA ARG A 7 -32.14 -4.42 31.29
C ARG A 7 -31.66 -3.07 31.85
N ARG A 8 -30.36 -2.81 31.68
CA ARG A 8 -29.64 -1.51 31.63
C ARG A 8 -29.12 -0.93 32.96
N GLN A 9 -27.81 -1.02 33.12
CA GLN A 9 -26.91 -0.07 33.81
C GLN A 9 -25.57 -0.23 33.03
N PHE A 10 -25.01 0.65 32.21
CA PHE A 10 -24.90 2.12 32.16
C PHE A 10 -24.44 2.75 33.48
N LEU A 11 -23.14 2.61 33.77
CA LEU A 11 -22.34 3.53 34.57
C LEU A 11 -20.93 3.52 33.92
N SER A 12 -20.55 4.50 33.10
CA SER A 12 -20.00 5.80 33.50
C SER A 12 -18.88 5.66 34.52
N LEU A 13 -17.61 5.71 34.07
CA LEU A 13 -16.54 6.22 34.91
C LEU A 13 -15.69 7.23 34.13
N ILE A 14 -15.81 8.44 34.64
CA ILE A 14 -15.36 9.74 34.18
C ILE A 14 -13.89 9.92 34.62
N SER A 15 -13.06 10.36 33.68
CA SER A 15 -11.83 11.21 33.76
C SER A 15 -11.05 11.34 35.08
N PHE A 16 -9.71 11.37 35.00
CA PHE A 16 -8.90 12.62 35.03
C PHE A 16 -7.39 12.31 35.05
N VAL A 17 -6.67 12.99 34.16
CA VAL A 17 -5.29 13.55 34.22
C VAL A 17 -4.26 12.95 35.19
N GLY A 18 -3.10 12.60 34.62
CA GLY A 18 -1.84 12.52 35.36
C GLY A 18 -0.64 12.57 34.43
N ILE A 19 -0.11 13.78 34.18
CA ILE A 19 1.21 13.97 33.56
C ILE A 19 2.24 13.47 34.57
N GLY A 20 3.10 12.53 34.18
CA GLY A 20 4.13 12.01 35.06
C GLY A 20 5.19 11.19 34.34
N THR A 21 6.23 11.87 33.88
CA THR A 21 7.65 11.44 33.79
C THR A 21 7.96 9.99 33.39
N VAL A 22 8.57 9.83 32.22
CA VAL A 22 9.31 8.63 31.80
C VAL A 22 10.37 8.25 32.84
N VAL A 23 10.24 7.06 33.42
CA VAL A 23 11.36 6.37 34.08
C VAL A 23 11.72 5.19 33.18
N ALA A 24 12.81 5.33 32.46
CA ALA A 24 13.48 4.24 31.77
C ALA A 24 14.06 3.27 32.82
N GLY A 25 13.20 2.39 33.32
CA GLY A 25 13.59 1.20 34.07
C GLY A 25 13.67 0.05 33.08
N SER A 26 14.85 -0.54 32.95
CA SER A 26 15.12 -1.77 32.20
C SER A 26 14.07 -2.84 32.49
N ALA A 27 13.13 -3.07 31.56
CA ALA A 27 12.20 -4.18 31.64
C ALA A 27 12.97 -5.48 31.37
N PRO A 28 13.00 -6.44 32.32
CA PRO A 28 13.47 -7.78 32.02
C PRO A 28 12.41 -8.47 31.17
N PHE A 29 12.86 -9.10 30.09
CA PHE A 29 12.06 -9.84 29.13
C PHE A 29 11.07 -10.80 29.81
N LEU A 30 9.78 -10.47 29.76
CA LEU A 30 8.69 -11.41 29.97
C LEU A 30 7.91 -11.55 28.67
N GLY A 31 7.65 -12.80 28.31
CA GLY A 31 7.40 -13.24 26.95
C GLY A 31 6.18 -12.61 26.28
N ASN A 32 6.42 -11.99 25.13
CA ASN A 32 5.38 -11.77 24.12
C ASN A 32 5.10 -13.11 23.42
N LEU A 33 4.25 -13.91 24.07
CA LEU A 33 3.66 -15.15 23.55
C LEU A 33 2.56 -14.89 22.51
N LEU A 34 2.59 -13.76 21.79
CA LEU A 34 1.68 -13.43 20.70
C LEU A 34 2.35 -12.41 19.75
N VAL A 35 3.46 -12.78 19.12
CA VAL A 35 3.89 -12.08 17.90
C VAL A 35 2.88 -12.45 16.82
N SER A 36 1.81 -11.66 16.73
CA SER A 36 0.94 -11.67 15.56
C SER A 36 1.82 -11.40 14.36
N LYS A 37 1.95 -12.44 13.52
CA LYS A 37 2.60 -12.45 12.22
C LYS A 37 1.82 -11.54 11.27
N ALA A 38 1.92 -10.24 11.52
CA ALA A 38 1.56 -9.20 10.59
C ALA A 38 2.85 -8.43 10.31
N GLU A 39 3.76 -9.06 9.58
CA GLU A 39 4.65 -8.33 8.69
C GLU A 39 3.72 -7.67 7.64
N ALA A 40 3.08 -6.58 8.05
CA ALA A 40 2.50 -5.64 7.12
C ALA A 40 3.70 -5.12 6.34
N GLN A 41 3.87 -5.63 5.13
CA GLN A 41 4.86 -5.14 4.19
C GLN A 41 4.78 -3.62 4.22
N GLU A 42 5.87 -2.96 4.62
CA GLU A 42 5.93 -1.52 4.79
C GLU A 42 5.87 -0.89 3.40
N ILE A 43 4.65 -0.78 2.86
CA ILE A 43 4.39 -0.15 1.57
C ILE A 43 4.47 1.35 1.84
N SER A 44 5.66 1.91 1.63
CA SER A 44 5.88 3.35 1.75
C SER A 44 5.02 4.07 0.71
N GLU A 45 4.02 4.83 1.19
CA GLU A 45 3.20 5.72 0.37
C GLU A 45 3.94 7.05 0.25
N GLU A 46 4.30 7.43 -0.97
CA GLU A 46 5.00 8.68 -1.26
C GLU A 46 4.05 9.70 -1.88
N VAL A 47 4.31 10.99 -1.63
CA VAL A 47 3.50 12.09 -2.18
C VAL A 47 4.39 13.00 -3.01
N TYR A 48 4.03 13.21 -4.27
CA TYR A 48 4.72 14.11 -5.19
C TYR A 48 3.73 15.04 -5.87
N LYS A 49 3.98 16.36 -5.77
CA LYS A 49 3.10 17.42 -6.30
C LYS A 49 1.62 17.26 -5.89
N GLY A 50 1.38 16.81 -4.65
CA GLY A 50 0.04 16.61 -4.10
C GLY A 50 -0.68 15.35 -4.56
N ARG A 51 0.00 14.47 -5.30
CA ARG A 51 -0.53 13.17 -5.73
C ARG A 51 0.22 12.03 -5.06
N LYS A 52 -0.51 10.97 -4.73
CA LYS A 52 0.04 9.86 -3.98
C LYS A 52 0.47 8.74 -4.91
N TYR A 53 1.62 8.14 -4.66
CA TYR A 53 2.01 6.91 -5.32
C TYR A 53 2.64 5.94 -4.34
N ARG A 54 2.60 4.66 -4.66
CA ARG A 54 3.24 3.61 -3.86
C ARG A 54 3.79 2.55 -4.79
N ILE A 55 4.89 1.94 -4.38
CA ILE A 55 5.54 0.85 -5.11
C ILE A 55 5.43 -0.40 -4.25
N VAL A 56 4.85 -1.45 -4.80
CA VAL A 56 4.65 -2.73 -4.13
C VAL A 56 5.53 -3.77 -4.82
N THR A 57 6.28 -4.54 -4.04
CA THR A 57 7.01 -5.69 -4.57
C THR A 57 6.22 -6.95 -4.24
N ASN A 58 5.64 -7.58 -5.26
CA ASN A 58 4.96 -8.85 -5.14
C ASN A 58 6.00 -9.96 -4.95
N GLN A 59 5.87 -10.68 -3.84
CA GLN A 59 6.75 -11.81 -3.50
C GLN A 59 6.40 -13.09 -4.27
N THR A 60 5.35 -13.09 -5.09
CA THR A 60 4.91 -14.26 -5.87
C THR A 60 5.70 -14.38 -7.17
N GLN A 61 7.01 -14.63 -7.07
CA GLN A 61 7.75 -15.23 -8.18
C GLN A 61 7.59 -16.75 -8.04
N ASP A 62 6.88 -17.35 -8.99
CA ASP A 62 6.75 -18.80 -9.11
C ASP A 62 8.16 -19.42 -9.19
N PRO A 63 8.60 -20.26 -8.23
CA PRO A 63 9.96 -20.81 -8.21
C PRO A 63 10.23 -21.84 -9.32
N THR A 64 9.21 -22.19 -10.10
CA THR A 64 9.21 -23.35 -10.99
C THR A 64 9.22 -22.98 -12.47
N GLY A 65 10.17 -22.13 -12.88
CA GLY A 65 10.35 -21.85 -14.31
C GLY A 65 11.62 -21.06 -14.60
N ASN A 66 12.77 -21.73 -14.61
CA ASN A 66 14.00 -21.19 -15.21
C ASN A 66 13.83 -21.15 -16.73
N ILE A 67 13.09 -20.14 -17.19
CA ILE A 67 13.02 -19.69 -18.58
C ILE A 67 13.46 -18.23 -18.52
N ASN A 68 14.49 -17.88 -19.28
CA ASN A 68 15.03 -16.52 -19.44
C ASN A 68 13.91 -15.48 -19.47
N ASN A 69 13.51 -14.96 -18.32
CA ASN A 69 12.51 -13.92 -18.24
C ASN A 69 13.29 -12.63 -18.41
N THR A 70 13.47 -12.21 -19.67
CA THR A 70 14.05 -10.91 -20.02
C THR A 70 13.34 -9.77 -19.29
N PHE A 71 12.09 -10.00 -18.89
CA PHE A 71 11.23 -9.05 -18.22
C PHE A 71 10.81 -9.54 -16.83
N ASP A 72 10.91 -8.65 -15.85
CA ASP A 72 10.47 -8.83 -14.47
C ASP A 72 9.26 -7.93 -14.18
N THR A 73 8.22 -8.53 -13.62
CA THR A 73 6.96 -7.87 -13.24
C THR A 73 6.71 -7.93 -11.74
N SER A 74 7.75 -8.24 -10.94
CA SER A 74 7.70 -8.32 -9.48
C SER A 74 7.30 -7.01 -8.81
N LYS A 75 7.53 -5.86 -9.45
CA LYS A 75 7.15 -4.55 -8.92
C LYS A 75 5.89 -4.03 -9.58
N GLN A 76 4.99 -3.50 -8.77
CA GLN A 76 3.80 -2.77 -9.20
C GLN A 76 3.90 -1.32 -8.72
N LEU A 77 3.52 -0.40 -9.60
CA LEU A 77 3.37 1.01 -9.26
C LEU A 77 1.88 1.31 -9.12
N PHE A 78 1.50 2.03 -8.07
CA PHE A 78 0.16 2.58 -7.92
C PHE A 78 0.25 4.09 -7.88
N LEU A 79 -0.65 4.77 -8.58
CA LEU A 79 -0.81 6.23 -8.57
C LEU A 79 -2.26 6.56 -8.26
N ASP A 80 -2.52 7.31 -7.19
CA ASP A 80 -3.86 7.61 -6.67
C ASP A 80 -4.74 6.34 -6.57
N ASP A 81 -4.19 5.29 -5.95
CA ASP A 81 -4.80 3.95 -5.80
C ASP A 81 -5.07 3.17 -7.09
N LYS A 82 -4.67 3.68 -8.26
CA LYS A 82 -4.77 2.96 -9.54
C LYS A 82 -3.46 2.26 -9.87
N GLU A 83 -3.55 0.97 -10.18
CA GLU A 83 -2.40 0.18 -10.63
C GLU A 83 -1.92 0.64 -12.01
N ILE A 84 -0.61 0.84 -12.11
CA ILE A 84 0.10 1.13 -13.33
C ILE A 84 1.03 -0.05 -13.59
N ARG A 85 0.82 -0.70 -14.73
CA ARG A 85 1.70 -1.77 -15.18
C ARG A 85 3.09 -1.19 -15.47
N ILE A 86 4.08 -1.70 -14.75
CA ILE A 86 5.49 -1.48 -14.99
C ILE A 86 6.18 -2.82 -15.23
N ILE A 87 7.22 -2.81 -16.05
CA ILE A 87 8.00 -3.98 -16.38
C ILE A 87 9.47 -3.59 -16.29
N ARG A 88 10.28 -4.37 -15.59
CA ARG A 88 11.73 -4.20 -15.54
C ARG A 88 12.37 -5.09 -16.58
N ASN A 89 13.22 -4.54 -17.44
CA ASN A 89 14.08 -5.33 -18.30
C ASN A 89 15.30 -5.80 -17.49
N ASN A 90 15.46 -7.11 -17.31
CA ASN A 90 16.54 -7.70 -16.53
C ASN A 90 17.92 -7.57 -17.19
N GLN A 91 17.98 -7.31 -18.51
CA GLN A 91 19.24 -7.09 -19.21
C GLN A 91 19.78 -5.67 -18.98
N THR A 92 18.90 -4.66 -18.97
CA THR A 92 19.28 -3.24 -18.85
C THR A 92 19.08 -2.67 -17.45
N ASP A 93 18.38 -3.41 -16.57
CA ASP A 93 17.94 -2.94 -15.25
C ASP A 93 17.09 -1.66 -15.31
N LYS A 94 16.29 -1.51 -16.37
CA LYS A 94 15.42 -0.35 -16.55
C LYS A 94 13.97 -0.74 -16.57
N TYR A 95 13.13 0.21 -16.18
CA TYR A 95 11.69 0.07 -16.09
C TYR A 95 11.01 0.69 -17.31
N MET A 96 9.91 0.08 -17.73
CA MET A 96 9.09 0.53 -18.84
C MET A 96 7.62 0.50 -18.42
N THR A 97 6.81 1.37 -19.02
CA THR A 97 5.36 1.38 -18.85
C THR A 97 4.71 1.71 -20.19
N PRO A 98 3.55 1.12 -20.54
CA PRO A 98 2.86 1.47 -21.79
C PRO A 98 2.33 2.92 -21.81
N LEU A 99 2.30 3.61 -20.66
CA LEU A 99 1.81 4.99 -20.56
C LEU A 99 2.84 6.05 -20.95
N LEU A 100 4.13 5.69 -21.00
CA LEU A 100 5.23 6.59 -21.32
C LEU A 100 6.13 5.97 -22.39
N PHE A 101 6.64 6.78 -23.31
CA PHE A 101 7.66 6.34 -24.24
C PHE A 101 9.04 6.38 -23.58
N GLY A 102 9.77 5.25 -23.65
CA GLY A 102 11.16 5.14 -23.19
C GLY A 102 11.38 4.13 -22.06
N GLU A 103 12.64 4.08 -21.61
CA GLU A 103 13.09 3.31 -20.45
C GLU A 103 13.49 4.25 -19.32
N PHE A 104 13.24 3.85 -18.07
CA PHE A 104 13.42 4.67 -16.87
C PHE A 104 14.28 3.94 -15.85
N ASN A 105 15.01 4.68 -15.01
CA ASN A 105 15.93 4.04 -14.07
C ASN A 105 15.21 3.48 -12.83
N SER A 106 14.03 4.01 -12.50
CA SER A 106 13.24 3.54 -11.36
C SER A 106 11.72 3.68 -11.57
N PRO A 107 10.91 2.91 -10.83
CA PRO A 107 9.46 3.12 -10.81
C PRO A 107 9.05 4.51 -10.29
N ASP A 108 9.84 5.11 -9.38
CA ASP A 108 9.60 6.47 -8.88
C ASP A 108 9.71 7.52 -9.99
N GLU A 109 10.67 7.34 -10.90
CA GLU A 109 10.84 8.22 -12.05
C GLU A 109 9.61 8.17 -12.96
N ILE A 110 9.08 6.96 -13.19
CA ILE A 110 7.83 6.76 -13.93
C ILE A 110 6.68 7.49 -13.22
N ALA A 111 6.50 7.29 -11.91
CA ALA A 111 5.45 7.93 -11.14
C ALA A 111 5.49 9.45 -11.25
N LYS A 112 6.67 10.04 -11.04
CA LYS A 112 6.89 11.49 -11.12
C LYS A 112 6.60 12.03 -12.52
N ARG A 113 7.07 11.35 -13.58
CA ARG A 113 6.79 11.77 -14.96
C ARG A 113 5.31 11.70 -15.32
N LEU A 114 4.60 10.67 -14.87
CA LEU A 114 3.15 10.56 -15.07
C LEU A 114 2.39 11.69 -14.36
N ILE A 115 2.84 12.07 -13.16
CA ILE A 115 2.31 13.22 -12.42
C ILE A 115 2.60 14.52 -13.17
N ASP A 116 3.82 14.70 -13.69
CA ASP A 116 4.25 15.89 -14.42
C ASP A 116 3.49 16.08 -15.74
N GLN A 117 3.14 14.99 -16.43
CA GLN A 117 2.29 15.02 -17.62
C GLN A 117 0.81 15.29 -17.31
N GLY A 118 0.42 15.33 -16.03
CA GLY A 118 -0.95 15.59 -15.63
C GLY A 118 -1.92 14.44 -15.94
N ILE A 119 -1.42 13.20 -16.10
CA ILE A 119 -2.26 12.03 -16.37
C ILE A 119 -3.17 11.80 -15.17
N LYS A 120 -4.48 11.93 -15.38
CA LYS A 120 -5.51 11.66 -14.37
C LYS A 120 -6.27 10.41 -14.78
N PHE A 121 -6.41 9.48 -13.84
CA PHE A 121 -7.26 8.33 -14.06
C PHE A 121 -8.71 8.71 -13.77
N PRO A 122 -9.67 8.31 -14.62
CA PRO A 122 -11.08 8.52 -14.33
C PRO A 122 -11.45 7.80 -13.03
N ILE A 123 -12.22 8.49 -12.19
CA ILE A 123 -12.67 7.98 -10.88
C ILE A 123 -13.85 7.01 -11.05
N GLY A 124 -14.55 7.08 -12.20
CA GLY A 124 -15.68 6.21 -12.54
C GLY A 124 -15.37 5.26 -13.70
N GLU A 125 -16.09 4.15 -13.76
CA GLU A 125 -16.15 3.29 -14.94
C GLU A 125 -16.67 4.12 -16.12
N VAL A 126 -15.87 4.23 -17.18
CA VAL A 126 -16.35 4.75 -18.46
C VAL A 126 -17.30 3.70 -19.00
N LYS A 127 -18.61 3.92 -18.86
CA LYS A 127 -19.61 3.13 -19.58
C LYS A 127 -19.38 3.38 -21.05
N LEU A 128 -18.81 2.41 -21.75
CA LEU A 128 -18.80 2.40 -23.19
C LEU A 128 -20.26 2.32 -23.62
N ASP A 129 -20.75 3.36 -24.30
CA ASP A 129 -22.09 3.33 -24.88
C ASP A 129 -22.09 2.22 -25.95
N PRO A 130 -22.94 1.19 -25.81
CA PRO A 130 -23.00 0.09 -26.76
C PRO A 130 -23.51 0.51 -28.15
N ASN A 131 -23.87 1.78 -28.36
CA ASN A 131 -24.43 2.29 -29.62
C ASN A 131 -23.45 3.11 -30.47
N VAL A 132 -22.14 3.06 -30.19
CA VAL A 132 -21.14 3.72 -31.06
C VAL A 132 -20.57 2.67 -32.01
N ASP A 133 -21.16 2.62 -33.22
CA ASP A 133 -20.64 1.91 -34.41
C ASP A 133 -19.41 2.60 -35.00
#